data_AF-A0A7W1GDR9-F1
#
_entry.id   AF-A0A7W1GDR9-F1
#
_cell.length_a   1.000
_cell.length_b   1.000
_cell.length_c   1.000
_cell.angle_alpha   90.00
_cell.angle_beta   90.00
_cell.angle_gamma   90.00
#
_symmetry.space_group_name_H-M   'P 1'
#
loop_
_entity.id
_entity.type
_entity.pdbx_description
1 polymer ?
#
loop_
_entity_poly.entity_id
_entity_poly.type
_entity_poly.pdbx_seq_one_letter_code
_entity_poly.pdbx_strand_id
1 'polypeptide(L)' 'MVTITLRCQYCQSERLMRNGLAPDGRQRYLCHQCGQRSRELPRTNAYTAEERETI' A
#
# COMPACT_ATOMS: atom_id res chain seq x y z
N MET A 1 18.00 5.45 2.28
CA MET A 1 17.09 5.03 1.19
C MET A 1 15.88 4.40 1.85
N VAL A 2 14.69 5.01 1.76
CA VAL A 2 13.47 4.50 2.41
C VAL A 2 12.78 3.55 1.44
N THR A 3 12.70 2.26 1.80
CA THR A 3 11.96 1.25 1.04
C THR A 3 10.56 1.10 1.65
N ILE A 4 9.53 1.52 0.91
CA ILE A 4 8.13 1.34 1.33
C ILE A 4 7.71 -0.10 1.00
N THR A 5 7.58 -0.94 2.03
CA THR A 5 7.10 -2.32 1.87
C THR A 5 5.57 -2.33 1.85
N LEU A 6 4.99 -2.59 0.68
CA LEU A 6 3.55 -2.77 0.52
C LEU A 6 3.13 -4.14 1.06
N ARG A 7 2.16 -4.16 1.98
CA ARG A 7 1.54 -5.38 2.51
C ARG A 7 0.04 -5.39 2.25
N CYS A 8 -0.53 -6.56 2.03
CA CYS A 8 -1.97 -6.70 1.92
C CYS A 8 -2.64 -6.34 3.25
N GLN A 9 -3.60 -5.41 3.25
CA GLN A 9 -4.28 -5.01 4.49
C GLN A 9 -5.18 -6.11 5.09
N TYR A 10 -5.56 -7.10 4.27
CA TYR A 10 -6.45 -8.19 4.70
C TYR A 10 -5.67 -9.34 5.32
N CYS A 11 -4.62 -9.81 4.65
CA CYS A 11 -3.88 -11.01 5.08
C CYS A 11 -2.42 -10.72 5.46
N GLN A 12 -2.01 -9.46 5.45
CA GLN A 12 -0.65 -8.97 5.77
C GLN A 12 0.47 -9.57 4.91
N SER A 13 0.12 -10.25 3.82
CA SER A 13 1.06 -10.86 2.90
C SER A 13 1.79 -9.79 2.07
N GLU A 14 3.07 -10.04 1.84
CA GLU A 14 3.93 -9.25 0.93
C GLU A 14 3.79 -9.71 -0.54
N ARG A 15 3.00 -10.76 -0.80
CA ARG A 15 2.75 -11.30 -2.14
C ARG A 15 1.72 -10.45 -2.91
N LEU A 16 2.06 -9.19 -3.15
CA LEU A 16 1.31 -8.26 -3.98
C LEU A 16 1.92 -8.20 -5.39
N MET A 17 1.10 -8.39 -6.41
CA MET A 17 1.50 -8.25 -7.81
C MET A 17 0.87 -7.01 -8.43
N ARG A 18 1.58 -6.38 -9.37
CA ARG A 18 1.09 -5.22 -10.12
C ARG A 18 -0.08 -5.65 -11.00
N ASN A 19 -1.24 -5.05 -10.79
CA ASN A 19 -2.49 -5.35 -11.49
C ASN A 19 -2.92 -4.17 -12.38
N GLY A 20 -1.97 -3.66 -13.17
CA GLY A 20 -2.15 -2.49 -14.03
C GLY A 20 -2.33 -1.17 -13.28
N LEU A 21 -2.54 -0.11 -14.04
CA LEU A 21 -2.80 1.23 -13.51
C LEU A 21 -4.30 1.48 -13.43
N ALA A 22 -4.73 2.19 -12.41
CA ALA A 22 -6.05 2.77 -12.32
C ALA A 22 -6.14 4.00 -13.27
N PRO A 23 -7.36 4.42 -13.67
CA PRO A 23 -7.52 5.55 -14.60
C PRO A 23 -7.02 6.90 -14.05
N ASP A 24 -6.79 6.98 -12.74
CA ASP A 24 -6.13 8.10 -12.06
C ASP A 24 -4.59 7.98 -12.08
N GLY A 25 -4.03 7.01 -12.81
CA GLY A 25 -2.59 6.76 -12.93
C GLY A 25 -1.98 5.96 -11.78
N ARG A 26 -2.77 5.58 -10.75
CA ARG A 26 -2.25 4.88 -9.58
C ARG A 26 -2.02 3.39 -9.83
N GLN A 27 -0.94 2.83 -9.29
CA GLN A 27 -0.69 1.40 -9.38
C GLN A 27 -1.71 0.61 -8.56
N ARG A 28 -2.41 -0.30 -9.24
CA ARG A 28 -3.22 -1.33 -8.60
C ARG A 28 -2.33 -2.51 -8.26
N TYR A 29 -2.60 -3.11 -7.12
CA TYR A 29 -1.98 -4.35 -6.67
C TYR A 29 -3.05 -5.42 -6.44
N LEU A 30 -2.71 -6.66 -6.74
CA LEU A 30 -3.52 -7.83 -6.45
C LEU A 30 -2.72 -8.73 -5.50
N CYS A 31 -3.31 -9.09 -4.37
CA CYS A 31 -2.70 -10.06 -3.47
C CYS A 31 -2.94 -11.47 -4.00
N HIS A 32 -1.86 -12.22 -4.22
CA HIS A 32 -1.95 -13.60 -4.69
C HIS A 32 -2.44 -14.58 -3.59
N GLN A 33 -2.34 -14.19 -2.32
CA GLN A 33 -2.64 -15.07 -1.21
C GLN A 33 -4.12 -15.04 -0.82
N CYS A 34 -4.76 -13.87 -0.88
CA CYS A 34 -6.19 -13.73 -0.57
C CYS A 34 -7.04 -13.28 -1.77
N GLY A 35 -6.43 -13.00 -2.93
CA GLY A 35 -7.14 -12.50 -4.12
C GLY A 35 -7.62 -11.05 -4.00
N GLN A 36 -7.36 -10.36 -2.88
CA GLN A 36 -7.84 -9.00 -2.68
C GLN A 36 -7.04 -7.95 -3.45
N ARG A 37 -7.74 -6.92 -3.89
CA ARG A 37 -7.19 -5.81 -4.65
C ARG A 37 -6.84 -4.65 -3.71
N SER A 38 -5.59 -4.22 -3.75
CA SER A 38 -5.08 -3.03 -3.05
C SER A 38 -4.64 -1.97 -4.06
N ARG A 39 -4.46 -0.74 -3.59
CA ARG A 39 -3.91 0.39 -4.38
C ARG A 39 -2.63 0.85 -3.68
N GLU A 40 -1.68 1.38 -4.45
CA GLU A 40 -0.35 1.77 -3.94
C GLU A 40 -0.37 2.82 -2.83
N LEU A 41 -1.45 3.60 -2.77
CA LEU A 41 -1.65 4.65 -1.79
C LEU A 41 -3.01 4.43 -1.11
N PRO A 42 -3.08 3.90 0.12
CA PRO A 42 -4.05 4.47 1.05
C PRO A 42 -3.79 5.99 1.07
N ARG A 43 -4.82 6.83 1.04
CA ARG A 43 -4.61 8.26 1.30
C ARG A 43 -3.89 8.35 2.64
N THR A 44 -2.62 8.72 2.65
CA THR A 44 -1.83 8.90 3.85
C THR A 44 -2.41 10.12 4.56
N ASN A 45 -3.43 9.89 5.39
CA ASN A 45 -3.64 10.70 6.60
C ASN A 45 -2.97 10.02 7.81
N ALA A 46 -2.21 8.94 7.58
CA ALA A 46 -1.35 8.36 8.57
C ALA A 46 -0.10 9.24 8.63
N TYR A 47 -0.14 10.24 9.51
CA TYR A 47 1.06 10.80 10.13
C TYR A 47 2.07 9.67 10.27
N THR A 48 3.21 9.80 9.61
CA THR A 48 4.34 8.92 9.85
C THR A 48 4.69 9.07 11.34
N ALA A 49 5.02 7.97 12.02
CA ALA A 49 5.24 8.00 13.48
C ALA A 49 6.33 9.00 13.93
N GLU A 50 7.15 9.44 12.99
CA GLU A 50 8.19 10.47 13.04
C GLU A 50 7.68 11.93 13.13
N GLU A 51 6.39 12.23 12.89
CA GLU A 51 5.81 13.58 13.07
C GLU A 51 5.05 13.76 14.40
N ARG A 52 5.12 12.80 15.33
CA ARG A 52 4.47 12.93 16.66
C ARG A 52 5.30 13.68 17.71
N GLU A 53 6.52 14.09 17.40
CA GLU A 53 7.42 14.82 18.31
C GLU A 53 7.45 16.34 18.05
N THR A 54 6.34 16.93 17.64
CA THR A 54 6.22 18.40 17.61
C THR A 54 4.82 18.81 18.04
N ILE A 55 4.57 18.71 19.35
CA ILE A 55 3.49 19.42 20.03
C ILE A 55 4.08 20.06 21.28
#